data_AF-A0AAU8S9E8-F1
#
_entry.id   AF-A0AAU8S9E8-F1
#
_cell.length_a   1.000
_cell.length_b   1.000
_cell.length_c   1.000
_cell.angle_alpha   90.00
_cell.angle_beta   90.00
_cell.angle_gamma   90.00
#
_symmetry.space_group_name_H-M   'P 1'
#
loop_
_entity.id
_entity.type
_entity.pdbx_description
1 polymer ?
#
loop_
_entity_poly.entity_id
_entity_poly.type
_entity_poly.pdbx_seq_one_letter_code
_entity_poly.pdbx_strand_id
1 'polypeptide(L)'
;MSSPLSLGAISAVLRNLLDDGMIEAGAALGSTVHVSAVAPDTIDLDKAEDPPRLNLFLHQVTPNAGWRNAGLPSRSGASGERLTNAPLALDLHYLLTAYGRADFQAEILLGYAMHLLHERPVLDRAAIRRALNPSPLDVSMLPPAFQALAASDLADQVELIKVTPATMGVDEMSKLWSAIQTHYRPSAAYQVSVVLIEGTRPGRAPLPVLSRGRVDPLTQRDRGVVVHADLLPPLPALFGAAPRLGQSGARLGEPVTITGVRLAGSGHRVRLVHRMVAAPIEIAPSALDAAGTTLTFALPNDAAAQSAFAAGLWSLTVRFTPAGETDPRETNAVPLVLAPAAVIAADAGLALPAASVVRAGAPAVVTATLHTRPQVRLEQDATLALDAVEAVAKPRAHADDPLVFEFPGASVATGKRWLRLEVDGAGSVLLDRSGPAPAFDATQRIDVP
;
A
#
# COMPACT_ATOMS: atom_id res chain seq x y z
N MET A 1 26.14 1.69 19.37
CA MET A 1 24.91 2.50 19.24
C MET A 1 24.68 3.22 20.55
N SER A 2 23.84 4.24 20.58
CA SER A 2 23.77 5.15 21.71
C SER A 2 22.40 5.13 22.42
N SER A 3 22.39 5.59 23.68
CA SER A 3 21.20 5.60 24.53
C SER A 3 20.29 6.81 24.24
N PRO A 4 19.04 6.85 24.73
CA PRO A 4 18.16 8.01 24.56
C PRO A 4 18.74 9.34 25.10
N LEU A 5 19.73 9.28 26.00
CA LEU A 5 20.41 10.44 26.57
C LEU A 5 21.35 11.15 25.57
N SER A 6 21.56 10.54 24.40
CA SER A 6 22.51 11.01 23.38
C SER A 6 22.24 12.43 22.88
N LEU A 7 20.99 12.86 22.76
CA LEU A 7 20.68 14.23 22.32
C LEU A 7 21.21 15.27 23.32
N GLY A 8 20.95 15.05 24.61
CA GLY A 8 21.47 15.91 25.66
C GLY A 8 22.99 15.84 25.77
N ALA A 9 23.56 14.65 25.56
CA ALA A 9 25.01 14.45 25.59
C ALA A 9 25.69 15.24 24.46
N ILE A 10 25.12 15.27 23.25
CA ILE A 10 25.64 16.08 22.14
C ILE A 10 25.59 17.57 22.47
N SER A 11 24.45 18.07 22.99
CA SER A 11 24.35 19.46 23.40
C SER A 11 25.39 19.83 24.46
N ALA A 12 25.64 18.95 25.43
CA ALA A 12 26.66 19.16 26.46
C ALA A 12 28.09 19.14 25.88
N VAL A 13 28.39 18.20 24.97
CA VAL A 13 29.69 18.12 24.31
C VAL A 13 29.96 19.36 23.46
N LEU A 14 28.98 19.80 22.66
CA LEU A 14 29.11 21.00 21.84
C LEU A 14 29.24 22.26 22.69
N ARG A 15 28.46 22.38 23.77
CA ARG A 15 28.59 23.49 24.72
C ARG A 15 29.99 23.52 25.33
N ASN A 16 30.48 22.40 25.86
CA ASN A 16 31.82 22.34 26.45
C ASN A 16 32.92 22.61 25.41
N LEU A 17 32.78 22.13 24.17
CA LEU A 17 33.70 22.43 23.07
C LEU A 17 33.77 23.94 22.80
N LEU A 18 32.60 24.60 22.75
CA LEU A 18 32.51 26.04 22.57
C LEU A 18 33.07 26.78 23.79
N ASP A 19 32.72 26.39 25.02
CA ASP A 19 33.23 26.99 26.27
C ASP A 19 34.76 26.98 26.29
N ASP A 20 35.39 25.83 25.99
CA ASP A 20 36.85 25.68 25.95
C ASP A 20 37.49 26.59 24.88
N GLY A 21 36.86 26.69 23.70
CA GLY A 21 37.39 27.53 22.61
C GLY A 21 37.13 29.03 22.80
N MET A 22 36.11 29.41 23.59
CA MET A 22 35.80 30.81 23.86
C MET A 22 36.77 31.46 24.87
N ILE A 23 37.69 30.70 25.46
CA ILE A 23 38.78 31.25 26.30
C ILE A 23 39.64 32.24 25.49
N GLU A 24 39.96 31.90 24.24
CA GLU A 24 40.74 32.78 23.34
C GLU A 24 39.94 34.00 22.89
N ALA A 25 38.65 33.81 22.58
CA ALA A 25 37.75 34.89 22.21
C ALA A 25 37.54 35.89 23.37
N GLY A 26 37.45 35.39 24.60
CA GLY A 26 37.33 36.23 25.80
C GLY A 26 38.54 37.13 26.03
N ALA A 27 39.75 36.65 25.72
CA ALA A 27 40.96 37.47 25.75
C ALA A 27 40.91 38.62 24.73
N ALA A 28 40.44 38.36 23.51
CA ALA A 28 40.27 39.39 22.48
C ALA A 28 39.18 40.43 22.83
N LEU A 29 38.17 40.02 23.59
CA LEU A 29 37.04 40.86 24.03
C LEU A 29 37.26 41.52 25.40
N GLY A 30 38.37 41.22 26.09
CA GLY A 30 38.65 41.70 27.43
C GLY A 30 37.63 41.26 28.50
N SER A 31 36.86 40.20 28.25
CA SER A 31 35.79 39.73 29.13
C SER A 31 35.60 38.22 29.03
N THR A 32 35.12 37.58 30.09
CA THR A 32 34.77 36.15 30.04
C THR A 32 33.53 35.96 29.18
N VAL A 33 33.50 34.90 28.38
CA VAL A 33 32.36 34.55 27.52
C VAL A 33 31.64 33.38 28.15
N HIS A 34 30.32 33.46 28.28
CA HIS A 34 29.50 32.37 28.79
C HIS A 34 28.86 31.59 27.63
N VAL A 35 28.97 30.26 27.59
CA VAL A 35 28.22 29.43 26.62
C VAL A 35 27.02 28.76 27.28
N SER A 36 25.85 28.88 26.67
CA SER A 36 24.63 28.22 27.11
C SER A 36 24.03 27.33 26.02
N ALA A 37 23.20 26.37 26.43
CA ALA A 37 22.44 25.52 25.51
C ALA A 37 20.96 25.50 25.91
N VAL A 38 20.35 26.69 25.93
CA VAL A 38 18.97 26.92 26.40
C VAL A 38 18.13 27.57 25.31
N ALA A 39 16.81 27.62 25.52
CA ALA A 39 15.92 28.32 24.61
C ALA A 39 16.23 29.84 24.62
N PRO A 40 16.28 30.54 23.47
CA PRO A 40 16.76 31.92 23.41
C PRO A 40 15.91 32.94 24.20
N ASP A 41 14.64 32.63 24.47
CA ASP A 41 13.70 33.40 25.29
C ASP A 41 14.03 33.38 26.78
N THR A 42 14.73 32.35 27.25
CA THR A 42 15.18 32.25 28.66
C THR A 42 16.41 33.08 28.96
N ILE A 43 17.02 33.71 27.94
CA ILE A 43 18.20 34.54 28.09
C ILE A 43 17.76 35.97 28.39
N ASP A 44 17.78 36.31 29.67
CA ASP A 44 17.63 37.69 30.15
C ASP A 44 18.91 38.48 29.85
N LEU A 45 18.75 39.67 29.27
CA LEU A 45 19.81 40.61 28.93
C LEU A 45 19.58 41.97 29.60
N ASP A 46 18.72 42.06 30.62
CA ASP A 46 18.33 43.33 31.22
C ASP A 46 19.35 43.84 32.26
N LYS A 47 20.27 42.98 32.73
CA LYS A 47 21.27 43.34 33.75
C LYS A 47 22.56 43.85 33.12
N ALA A 48 22.87 45.14 33.26
CA ALA A 48 24.01 45.83 32.62
C ALA A 48 25.41 45.19 32.81
N GLU A 49 25.59 44.31 33.80
CA GLU A 49 26.89 43.66 34.10
C GLU A 49 27.06 42.25 33.50
N ASP A 50 26.05 41.69 32.83
CA ASP A 50 26.18 40.35 32.27
C ASP A 50 27.24 40.27 31.15
N PRO A 51 28.13 39.26 31.18
CA PRO A 51 29.18 39.07 30.18
C PRO A 51 28.61 38.71 28.80
N PRO A 52 29.40 38.88 27.72
CA PRO A 52 29.04 38.33 26.42
C PRO A 52 28.66 36.85 26.49
N ARG A 53 27.67 36.46 25.70
CA ARG A 53 27.13 35.10 25.73
C ARG A 53 27.02 34.51 24.33
N LEU A 54 27.33 33.23 24.23
CA LEU A 54 27.06 32.42 23.06
C LEU A 54 26.00 31.38 23.44
N ASN A 55 24.96 31.20 22.62
CA ASN A 55 23.91 30.22 22.89
C ASN A 55 23.81 29.20 21.75
N LEU A 56 23.71 27.93 22.12
CA LEU A 56 23.50 26.82 21.20
C LEU A 56 22.10 26.22 21.40
N PHE A 57 21.19 26.52 20.49
CA PHE A 57 19.79 26.11 20.59
C PHE A 57 19.43 24.99 19.62
N LEU A 58 19.00 23.83 20.12
CA LEU A 58 18.48 22.73 19.30
C LEU A 58 17.05 23.07 18.85
N HIS A 59 16.88 23.60 17.64
CA HIS A 59 15.57 24.07 17.16
C HIS A 59 14.78 23.00 16.39
N GLN A 60 15.45 21.99 15.84
CA GLN A 60 14.80 20.96 15.04
C GLN A 60 15.56 19.63 15.09
N VAL A 61 14.81 18.53 15.01
CA VAL A 61 15.33 17.17 14.90
C VAL A 61 14.66 16.49 13.72
N THR A 62 15.44 15.93 12.79
CA THR A 62 14.92 15.25 11.59
C THR A 62 15.48 13.84 11.46
N PRO A 63 14.74 12.89 10.85
CA PRO A 63 15.29 11.58 10.53
C PRO A 63 16.45 11.68 9.51
N ASN A 64 17.54 10.98 9.77
CA ASN A 64 18.68 10.96 8.84
C ASN A 64 18.34 10.16 7.58
N ALA A 65 18.51 10.78 6.41
CA ALA A 65 18.11 10.18 5.13
C ALA A 65 18.94 8.95 4.73
N GLY A 66 20.22 8.90 5.10
CA GLY A 66 21.11 7.79 4.80
C GLY A 66 20.82 6.55 5.64
N TRP A 67 20.49 6.74 6.93
CA TRP A 67 20.33 5.66 7.88
C TRP A 67 18.88 5.19 8.09
N ARG A 68 17.87 6.01 7.77
CA ARG A 68 16.45 5.65 7.99
C ARG A 68 16.00 4.35 7.31
N ASN A 69 16.68 3.96 6.22
CA ASN A 69 16.35 2.78 5.40
C ASN A 69 17.45 1.70 5.44
N ALA A 70 18.42 1.81 6.35
CA ALA A 70 19.53 0.86 6.42
C ALA A 70 19.10 -0.54 6.88
N GLY A 71 18.02 -0.64 7.66
CA GLY A 71 17.51 -1.88 8.22
C GLY A 71 16.34 -2.48 7.44
N LEU A 72 16.22 -3.82 7.49
CA LEU A 72 14.99 -4.54 7.16
C LEU A 72 13.88 -4.21 8.17
N PRO A 73 12.60 -4.49 7.86
CA PRO A 73 11.49 -4.32 8.80
C PRO A 73 11.79 -4.95 10.16
N SER A 74 11.78 -4.13 11.22
CA SER A 74 12.18 -4.53 12.57
C SER A 74 11.08 -5.20 13.37
N ARG A 75 9.89 -5.37 12.78
CA ARG A 75 8.72 -6.00 13.41
C ARG A 75 8.07 -7.02 12.48
N SER A 76 7.55 -8.08 13.09
CA SER A 76 6.74 -9.10 12.42
C SER A 76 5.42 -8.50 11.93
N GLY A 77 5.08 -8.71 10.65
CA GLY A 77 3.81 -8.26 10.08
C GLY A 77 2.58 -8.99 10.64
N ALA A 78 2.74 -10.22 11.13
CA ALA A 78 1.64 -11.03 11.66
C ALA A 78 1.38 -10.79 13.15
N SER A 79 2.44 -10.65 13.95
CA SER A 79 2.36 -10.58 15.43
C SER A 79 2.80 -9.25 16.03
N GLY A 80 3.40 -8.34 15.25
CA GLY A 80 3.96 -7.08 15.74
C GLY A 80 5.21 -7.22 16.63
N GLU A 81 5.66 -8.46 16.89
CA GLU A 81 6.85 -8.78 17.68
C GLU A 81 8.10 -8.14 17.08
N ARG A 82 9.05 -7.79 17.94
CA ARG A 82 10.33 -7.20 17.53
C ARG A 82 11.26 -8.29 16.96
N LEU A 83 11.68 -8.10 15.71
CA LEU A 83 12.63 -8.97 15.01
C LEU A 83 14.07 -8.47 15.16
N THR A 84 14.28 -7.17 15.00
CA THR A 84 15.60 -6.52 15.08
C THR A 84 15.53 -5.21 15.84
N ASN A 85 16.69 -4.68 16.22
CA ASN A 85 16.82 -3.37 16.85
C ASN A 85 17.28 -2.35 15.80
N ALA A 86 16.37 -1.91 14.94
CA ALA A 86 16.69 -0.83 14.01
C ALA A 86 16.95 0.47 14.80
N PRO A 87 18.09 1.17 14.58
CA PRO A 87 18.39 2.41 15.27
C PRO A 87 17.48 3.54 14.76
N LEU A 88 17.04 4.40 15.68
CA LEU A 88 16.45 5.69 15.35
C LEU A 88 17.59 6.64 14.98
N ALA A 89 17.75 6.84 13.68
CA ALA A 89 18.78 7.70 13.13
C ALA A 89 18.29 9.14 12.94
N LEU A 90 18.98 10.09 13.58
CA LEU A 90 18.57 11.49 13.66
C LEU A 90 19.70 12.43 13.23
N ASP A 91 19.29 13.52 12.59
CA ASP A 91 20.08 14.72 12.39
C ASP A 91 19.54 15.81 13.32
N LEU A 92 20.44 16.48 14.04
CA LEU A 92 20.11 17.53 15.00
C LEU A 92 20.46 18.90 14.42
N HIS A 93 19.52 19.83 14.40
CA HIS A 93 19.69 21.17 13.83
C HIS A 93 19.80 22.20 14.95
N TYR A 94 21.00 22.77 15.07
CA TYR A 94 21.34 23.76 16.07
C TYR A 94 21.41 25.16 15.47
N LEU A 95 20.90 26.14 16.20
CA LEU A 95 21.08 27.55 15.95
C LEU A 95 22.10 28.08 16.96
N LEU A 96 23.25 28.54 16.45
CA LEU A 96 24.28 29.20 17.23
C LEU A 96 24.04 30.71 17.19
N THR A 97 23.83 31.33 18.36
CA THR A 97 23.46 32.74 18.47
C THR A 97 24.44 33.47 19.37
N ALA A 98 24.96 34.62 18.91
CA ALA A 98 25.83 35.48 19.70
C ALA A 98 25.09 36.66 20.34
N TYR A 99 25.41 36.93 21.60
CA TYR A 99 24.90 38.04 22.38
C TYR A 99 26.07 38.92 22.82
N GLY A 100 26.16 40.10 22.22
CA GLY A 100 27.10 41.16 22.58
C GLY A 100 26.38 42.43 23.00
N ARG A 101 27.10 43.33 23.68
CA ARG A 101 26.62 44.64 24.13
C ARG A 101 27.42 45.82 23.62
N ALA A 102 28.68 45.59 23.25
CA ALA A 102 29.51 46.58 22.58
C ALA A 102 29.52 46.34 21.07
N ASP A 103 29.93 47.39 20.33
CA ASP A 103 30.12 47.31 18.89
C ASP A 103 31.03 46.13 18.53
N PHE A 104 30.62 45.38 17.51
CA PHE A 104 31.34 44.22 16.95
C PHE A 104 31.48 43.01 17.89
N GLN A 105 31.05 43.09 19.15
CA GLN A 105 31.24 42.00 20.11
C GLN A 105 30.48 40.73 19.68
N ALA A 106 29.25 40.87 19.19
CA ALA A 106 28.45 39.73 18.74
C ALA A 106 29.04 39.10 17.46
N GLU A 107 29.51 39.91 16.52
CA GLU A 107 30.13 39.49 15.28
C GLU A 107 31.46 38.79 15.51
N ILE A 108 32.30 39.33 16.41
CA ILE A 108 33.57 38.72 16.82
C ILE A 108 33.31 37.35 17.47
N LEU A 109 32.39 37.27 18.43
CA LEU A 109 32.02 36.01 19.08
C LEU A 109 31.53 34.96 18.08
N LEU A 110 30.62 35.37 17.20
CA LEU A 110 30.09 34.47 16.18
C LEU A 110 31.20 34.00 15.24
N GLY A 111 32.10 34.90 14.83
CA GLY A 111 33.25 34.58 13.99
C GLY A 111 34.18 33.53 14.62
N TYR A 112 34.57 33.72 15.89
CA TYR A 112 35.39 32.76 16.62
C TYR A 112 34.70 31.41 16.77
N ALA A 113 33.41 31.41 17.12
CA ALA A 113 32.67 30.17 17.30
C ALA A 113 32.49 29.41 15.98
N MET A 114 32.22 30.12 14.88
CA MET A 114 32.15 29.52 13.55
C MET A 114 33.51 28.96 13.10
N HIS A 115 34.60 29.69 13.36
CA HIS A 115 35.95 29.20 13.08
C HIS A 115 36.25 27.92 13.86
N LEU A 116 35.94 27.87 15.15
CA LEU A 116 36.15 26.69 15.98
C LEU A 116 35.41 25.45 15.46
N LEU A 117 34.13 25.61 15.08
CA LEU A 117 33.34 24.51 14.53
C LEU A 117 33.81 24.10 13.13
N HIS A 118 34.40 25.02 12.36
CA HIS A 118 35.01 24.74 11.07
C HIS A 118 36.32 23.95 11.20
N GLU A 119 37.17 24.29 12.18
CA GLU A 119 38.42 23.58 12.46
C GLU A 119 38.19 22.21 13.11
N ARG A 120 37.05 22.02 13.80
CA ARG A 120 36.67 20.76 14.46
C ARG A 120 35.32 20.24 13.96
N PRO A 121 35.20 19.89 12.67
CA PRO A 121 33.92 19.47 12.09
C PRO A 121 33.56 18.02 12.46
N VAL A 122 34.47 17.26 13.07
CA VAL A 122 34.23 15.90 13.55
C VAL A 122 34.55 15.83 15.03
N LEU A 123 33.57 15.43 15.83
CA LEU A 123 33.77 15.18 17.25
C LEU A 123 34.39 13.79 17.43
N ASP A 124 35.66 13.77 17.82
CA ASP A 124 36.35 12.51 18.09
C ASP A 124 35.83 11.86 19.38
N ARG A 125 36.00 10.54 19.48
CA ARG A 125 35.53 9.78 20.65
C ARG A 125 36.21 10.22 21.95
N ALA A 126 37.47 10.65 21.86
CA ALA A 126 38.25 11.09 23.01
C ALA A 126 37.74 12.43 23.56
N ALA A 127 37.42 13.42 22.72
CA ALA A 127 36.83 14.68 23.17
C ALA A 127 35.42 14.47 23.72
N ILE A 128 34.59 13.61 23.11
CA ILE A 128 33.26 13.28 23.65
C ILE A 128 33.39 12.72 25.07
N ARG A 129 34.28 11.73 25.28
CA ARG A 129 34.51 11.15 26.61
C ARG A 129 35.04 12.18 27.62
N ARG A 130 35.97 13.05 27.20
CA ARG A 130 36.51 14.11 28.06
C ARG A 130 35.45 15.15 28.44
N ALA A 131 34.59 15.52 27.50
CA ALA A 131 33.53 16.49 27.71
C ALA A 131 32.41 15.94 28.62
N LEU A 132 32.10 14.65 28.52
CA LEU A 132 31.07 14.00 29.36
C LEU A 132 31.60 13.55 30.72
N ASN A 133 32.92 13.39 30.90
CA ASN A 133 33.55 13.03 32.16
C ASN A 133 34.79 13.89 32.44
N PRO A 134 34.60 15.18 32.82
CA PRO A 134 35.69 16.06 33.20
C PRO A 134 36.25 15.65 34.57
N SER A 135 37.27 14.80 34.59
CA SER A 135 38.04 14.47 35.80
C SER A 135 38.75 15.74 36.33
N PRO A 136 38.83 15.99 37.67
CA PRO A 136 38.70 15.05 38.78
C PRO A 136 37.47 15.30 39.68
N LEU A 137 36.36 15.81 39.13
CA LEU A 137 35.14 15.98 39.93
C LEU A 137 34.44 14.64 40.11
N ASP A 138 34.08 14.31 41.34
CA ASP A 138 33.25 13.14 41.64
C ASP A 138 31.90 13.32 40.94
N VAL A 139 31.60 12.45 39.98
CA VAL A 139 30.37 12.50 39.16
C VAL A 139 29.14 12.52 40.06
N SER A 140 29.19 11.92 41.25
CA SER A 140 28.09 11.93 42.23
C SER A 140 27.73 13.32 42.77
N MET A 141 28.62 14.32 42.61
CA MET A 141 28.39 15.71 43.02
C MET A 141 27.78 16.59 41.92
N LEU A 142 27.69 16.09 40.68
CA LEU A 142 27.05 16.83 39.58
C LEU A 142 25.52 16.81 39.72
N PRO A 143 24.79 17.79 39.16
CA PRO A 143 23.33 17.73 39.11
C PRO A 143 22.85 16.45 38.38
N PRO A 144 21.69 15.85 38.76
CA PRO A 144 21.24 14.56 38.24
C PRO A 144 21.21 14.44 36.70
N ALA A 145 20.90 15.55 36.01
CA ALA A 145 20.94 15.59 34.55
C ALA A 145 22.36 15.37 33.99
N PHE A 146 23.38 16.03 34.55
CA PHE A 146 24.77 15.86 34.12
C PHE A 146 25.34 14.49 34.48
N GLN A 147 24.91 13.90 35.61
CA GLN A 147 25.24 12.51 35.95
C GLN A 147 24.72 11.52 34.90
N ALA A 148 23.47 11.71 34.46
CA ALA A 148 22.87 10.86 33.43
C ALA A 148 23.60 11.02 32.08
N LEU A 149 24.04 12.24 31.72
CA LEU A 149 24.80 12.48 30.49
C LEU A 149 26.18 11.82 30.51
N ALA A 150 26.85 11.77 31.67
CA ALA A 150 28.12 11.06 31.83
C ALA A 150 27.99 9.54 31.59
N ALA A 151 26.80 8.98 31.82
CA ALA A 151 26.46 7.59 31.53
C ALA A 151 26.01 7.35 30.07
N SER A 152 26.16 8.33 29.17
CA SER A 152 25.77 8.18 27.76
C SER A 152 26.85 7.42 26.96
N ASP A 153 26.44 6.35 26.27
CA ASP A 153 27.30 5.56 25.37
C ASP A 153 27.56 6.26 24.00
N LEU A 154 27.46 7.59 23.93
CA LEU A 154 27.56 8.37 22.69
C LEU A 154 28.91 8.14 21.97
N ALA A 155 29.99 8.05 22.73
CA ALA A 155 31.33 7.83 22.18
C ALA A 155 31.50 6.45 21.52
N ASP A 156 30.70 5.46 21.93
CA ASP A 156 30.76 4.07 21.44
C ASP A 156 29.79 3.82 20.27
N GLN A 157 29.18 4.88 19.76
CA GLN A 157 28.43 4.82 18.52
C GLN A 157 29.33 4.42 17.34
N VAL A 158 28.73 3.68 16.39
CA VAL A 158 29.42 3.19 15.17
C VAL A 158 29.89 4.37 14.32
N GLU A 159 28.97 5.30 14.01
CA GLU A 159 29.26 6.52 13.26
C GLU A 159 29.83 7.62 14.15
N LEU A 160 30.81 8.36 13.61
CA LEU A 160 31.32 9.59 14.22
C LEU A 160 30.33 10.73 14.05
N ILE A 161 30.31 11.64 15.01
CA ILE A 161 29.45 12.82 14.98
C ILE A 161 30.15 13.93 14.21
N LYS A 162 29.47 14.44 13.18
CA LYS A 162 29.94 15.48 12.28
C LYS A 162 29.09 16.72 12.49
N VAL A 163 29.74 17.86 12.58
CA VAL A 163 29.13 19.19 12.66
C VAL A 163 29.36 19.87 11.32
N THR A 164 28.29 20.22 10.63
CA THR A 164 28.34 20.87 9.31
C THR A 164 27.52 22.15 9.34
N PRO A 165 28.03 23.27 8.78
CA PRO A 165 27.21 24.46 8.61
C PRO A 165 25.94 24.15 7.81
N ALA A 166 24.81 24.65 8.27
CA ALA A 166 23.53 24.56 7.58
C ALA A 166 23.15 25.94 7.05
N THR A 167 22.68 25.99 5.80
CA THR A 167 22.18 27.23 5.21
C THR A 167 20.70 27.39 5.55
N MET A 168 20.34 28.49 6.20
CA MET A 168 18.96 28.85 6.49
C MET A 168 18.57 30.09 5.69
N GLY A 169 17.42 30.05 5.02
CA GLY A 169 16.93 31.19 4.25
C GLY A 169 16.51 32.34 5.16
N VAL A 170 16.50 33.57 4.64
CA VAL A 170 16.08 34.78 5.40
C VAL A 170 14.66 34.63 5.94
N ASP A 171 13.74 34.11 5.12
CA ASP A 171 12.34 33.89 5.52
C ASP A 171 12.20 32.86 6.63
N GLU A 172 12.99 31.78 6.57
CA GLU A 172 12.98 30.72 7.57
C GLU A 172 13.54 31.22 8.90
N MET A 173 14.67 31.93 8.84
CA MET A 173 15.28 32.56 10.00
C MET A 173 14.32 33.60 10.63
N SER A 174 13.68 34.44 9.81
CA SER A 174 12.69 35.42 10.28
C SER A 174 11.51 34.74 10.97
N LYS A 175 11.00 33.63 10.42
CA LYS A 175 9.90 32.86 11.03
C LYS A 175 10.32 32.20 12.34
N LEU A 176 11.53 31.64 12.39
CA LEU A 176 12.09 31.01 13.59
C LEU A 176 12.19 32.03 14.73
N TRP A 177 12.81 33.19 14.49
CA TRP A 177 12.92 34.25 15.48
C TRP A 177 11.57 34.85 15.90
N SER A 178 10.63 34.98 14.96
CA SER A 178 9.25 35.40 15.28
C SER A 178 8.56 34.40 16.20
N ALA A 179 8.74 33.10 15.97
CA ALA A 179 8.16 32.04 16.79
C ALA A 179 8.76 31.97 18.20
N ILE A 180 10.05 32.28 18.34
CA ILE A 180 10.73 32.36 19.64
C ILE A 180 10.28 33.61 20.44
N GLN A 181 9.62 34.58 19.80
CA GLN A 181 9.15 35.84 20.42
C GLN A 181 10.29 36.65 21.05
N THR A 182 11.48 36.58 20.48
CA THR A 182 12.65 37.35 20.92
C THR A 182 13.19 38.22 19.80
N HIS A 183 13.97 39.23 20.18
CA HIS A 183 14.62 40.10 19.20
C HIS A 183 15.68 39.31 18.43
N TYR A 184 15.67 39.47 17.10
CA TYR A 184 16.64 38.85 16.20
C TYR A 184 18.09 39.15 16.62
N ARG A 185 18.96 38.16 16.51
CA ARG A 185 20.39 38.26 16.83
C ARG A 185 21.26 37.61 15.76
N PRO A 186 22.54 38.05 15.62
CA PRO A 186 23.50 37.37 14.76
C PRO A 186 23.56 35.88 15.09
N SER A 187 23.26 35.05 14.09
CA SER A 187 23.14 33.61 14.27
C SER A 187 23.61 32.83 13.04
N ALA A 188 24.09 31.61 13.29
CA ALA A 188 24.52 30.65 12.28
C ALA A 188 23.90 29.28 12.57
N ALA A 189 23.38 28.62 11.54
CA ALA A 189 22.79 27.29 11.68
C ALA A 189 23.82 26.18 11.43
N TYR A 190 23.69 25.10 12.18
CA TYR A 190 24.54 23.91 12.08
C TYR A 190 23.70 22.66 12.13
N GLN A 191 24.04 21.68 11.30
CA GLN A 191 23.50 20.33 11.37
C GLN A 191 24.54 19.41 12.00
N VAL A 192 24.09 18.57 12.92
CA VAL A 192 24.90 17.55 13.58
C VAL A 192 24.38 16.17 13.17
N SER A 193 25.23 15.39 12.51
CA SER A 193 24.89 14.10 11.91
C SER A 193 25.95 13.03 12.23
N VAL A 194 25.64 11.78 12.53
CA VAL A 194 24.32 11.16 12.75
C VAL A 194 24.23 10.68 14.19
N VAL A 195 23.05 10.74 14.80
CA VAL A 195 22.78 10.19 16.12
C VAL A 195 21.96 8.92 15.97
N LEU A 196 22.42 7.81 16.55
CA LEU A 196 21.84 6.48 16.37
C LEU A 196 21.37 5.92 17.71
N ILE A 197 20.09 6.11 18.02
CA ILE A 197 19.48 5.64 19.26
C ILE A 197 18.92 4.23 19.04
N GLU A 198 19.40 3.24 19.79
CA GLU A 198 18.95 1.85 19.65
C GLU A 198 18.32 1.34 20.96
N GLY A 199 17.32 0.47 20.85
CA GLY A 199 16.75 -0.21 22.01
C GLY A 199 17.59 -1.43 22.43
N THR A 200 17.72 -1.66 23.73
CA THR A 200 18.52 -2.76 24.29
C THR A 200 17.79 -4.10 24.38
N ARG A 201 16.46 -4.11 24.22
CA ARG A 201 15.66 -5.34 24.25
C ARG A 201 16.04 -6.24 23.07
N PRO A 202 16.37 -7.51 23.27
CA PRO A 202 16.76 -8.40 22.18
C PRO A 202 15.59 -8.61 21.21
N GLY A 203 15.92 -8.70 19.92
CA GLY A 203 14.98 -9.17 18.90
C GLY A 203 14.82 -10.68 18.93
N ARG A 204 13.78 -11.20 18.28
CA ARG A 204 13.59 -12.63 18.10
C ARG A 204 14.47 -13.14 16.95
N ALA A 205 15.43 -14.00 17.26
CA ALA A 205 16.21 -14.71 16.26
C ALA A 205 15.37 -15.87 15.67
N PRO A 206 15.12 -15.91 14.36
CA PRO A 206 14.44 -17.05 13.75
C PRO A 206 15.35 -18.30 13.79
N LEU A 207 14.74 -19.47 13.83
CA LEU A 207 15.47 -20.73 13.66
C LEU A 207 16.02 -20.80 12.22
N PRO A 208 17.20 -21.42 12.00
CA PRO A 208 17.71 -21.65 10.65
C PRO A 208 16.71 -22.44 9.79
N VAL A 209 16.59 -22.08 8.52
CA VAL A 209 15.76 -22.83 7.56
C VAL A 209 16.44 -24.17 7.27
N LEU A 210 15.78 -25.27 7.63
CA LEU A 210 16.34 -26.63 7.46
C LEU A 210 16.16 -27.20 6.04
N SER A 211 15.10 -26.80 5.32
CA SER A 211 14.78 -27.32 3.99
C SER A 211 14.02 -26.31 3.14
N ARG A 212 14.31 -26.24 1.84
CA ARG A 212 13.60 -25.41 0.86
C ARG A 212 12.69 -26.29 0.02
N GLY A 213 11.56 -26.65 0.59
CA GLY A 213 10.59 -27.56 0.00
C GLY A 213 10.65 -28.96 0.58
N ARG A 214 9.92 -29.90 -0.04
CA ARG A 214 9.79 -31.28 0.44
C ARG A 214 11.17 -31.95 0.46
N VAL A 215 11.45 -32.63 1.58
CA VAL A 215 12.59 -33.52 1.72
C VAL A 215 12.19 -34.88 1.17
N ASP A 216 12.96 -35.39 0.23
CA ASP A 216 12.79 -36.75 -0.27
C ASP A 216 13.18 -37.73 0.87
N PRO A 217 12.27 -38.62 1.31
CA PRO A 217 12.53 -39.52 2.43
C PRO A 217 13.66 -40.52 2.14
N LEU A 218 13.96 -40.84 0.88
CA LEU A 218 15.03 -41.76 0.52
C LEU A 218 16.39 -41.07 0.46
N THR A 219 16.47 -39.91 -0.20
CA THR A 219 17.74 -39.21 -0.40
C THR A 219 18.06 -38.21 0.72
N GLN A 220 17.09 -37.89 1.59
CA GLN A 220 17.18 -36.88 2.65
C GLN A 220 17.58 -35.49 2.12
N ARG A 221 17.42 -35.25 0.82
CA ARG A 221 17.68 -33.95 0.18
C ARG A 221 16.38 -33.19 0.00
N ASP A 222 16.44 -31.88 0.16
CA ASP A 222 15.33 -31.01 -0.18
C ASP A 222 15.21 -30.87 -1.70
N ARG A 223 13.98 -30.64 -2.19
CA ARG A 223 13.72 -30.32 -3.60
C ARG A 223 14.56 -29.12 -4.08
N GLY A 224 14.90 -28.20 -3.17
CA GLY A 224 15.72 -27.03 -3.45
C GLY A 224 14.97 -25.98 -4.28
N VAL A 225 15.74 -25.07 -4.89
CA VAL A 225 15.21 -24.00 -5.75
C VAL A 225 14.97 -24.58 -7.15
N VAL A 226 13.71 -24.53 -7.61
CA VAL A 226 13.36 -24.88 -8.98
C VAL A 226 13.60 -23.65 -9.87
N VAL A 227 14.45 -23.80 -10.89
CA VAL A 227 14.74 -22.76 -11.87
C VAL A 227 14.05 -23.12 -13.17
N HIS A 228 13.32 -22.17 -13.73
CA HIS A 228 12.74 -22.28 -15.07
C HIS A 228 13.55 -21.40 -16.02
N ALA A 229 13.96 -21.93 -17.17
CA ALA A 229 14.78 -21.23 -18.15
C ALA A 229 13.96 -20.38 -19.14
N ASP A 230 12.65 -20.27 -18.94
CA ASP A 230 11.72 -19.50 -19.75
C ASP A 230 11.27 -18.22 -19.01
N LEU A 231 10.65 -17.30 -19.75
CA LEU A 231 10.10 -16.05 -19.21
C LEU A 231 8.64 -16.20 -18.71
N LEU A 232 8.12 -17.43 -18.67
CA LEU A 232 6.75 -17.68 -18.26
C LEU A 232 6.66 -17.75 -16.73
N PRO A 233 5.47 -17.48 -16.15
CA PRO A 233 5.24 -17.69 -14.73
C PRO A 233 5.73 -19.07 -14.26
N PRO A 234 6.47 -19.16 -13.14
CA PRO A 234 7.03 -20.43 -12.67
C PRO A 234 5.95 -21.38 -12.13
N LEU A 235 4.78 -20.83 -11.78
CA LEU A 235 3.62 -21.57 -11.30
C LEU A 235 2.53 -21.61 -12.39
N PRO A 236 1.63 -22.61 -12.36
CA PRO A 236 0.46 -22.63 -13.23
C PRO A 236 -0.32 -21.33 -13.17
N ALA A 237 -0.49 -20.69 -14.32
CA ALA A 237 -1.09 -19.38 -14.42
C ALA A 237 -2.10 -19.32 -15.58
N LEU A 238 -3.24 -18.69 -15.32
CA LEU A 238 -4.29 -18.40 -16.29
C LEU A 238 -4.09 -16.98 -16.83
N PHE A 239 -4.23 -16.83 -18.14
CA PHE A 239 -4.18 -15.53 -18.83
C PHE A 239 -5.58 -14.98 -19.11
N GLY A 240 -6.56 -15.86 -19.34
CA GLY A 240 -7.94 -15.44 -19.52
C GLY A 240 -8.89 -16.59 -19.80
N ALA A 241 -10.18 -16.30 -19.66
CA ALA A 241 -11.28 -17.18 -20.03
C ALA A 241 -12.10 -16.50 -21.13
N ALA A 242 -12.08 -17.08 -22.34
CA ALA A 242 -12.76 -16.56 -23.50
C ALA A 242 -14.07 -17.34 -23.73
N PRO A 243 -15.23 -16.66 -23.77
CA PRO A 243 -16.47 -17.25 -24.26
C PRO A 243 -16.36 -17.68 -25.73
N ARG A 244 -17.28 -18.55 -26.15
CA ARG A 244 -17.41 -18.97 -27.55
C ARG A 244 -17.38 -17.77 -28.50
N LEU A 245 -16.62 -17.86 -29.59
CA LEU A 245 -16.50 -16.81 -30.63
C LEU A 245 -16.06 -15.43 -30.11
N GLY A 246 -15.41 -15.35 -28.94
CA GLY A 246 -14.93 -14.10 -28.36
C GLY A 246 -16.06 -13.13 -28.01
N GLN A 247 -17.21 -13.66 -27.57
CA GLN A 247 -18.34 -12.86 -27.11
C GLN A 247 -18.02 -12.09 -25.83
N SER A 248 -18.82 -11.05 -25.53
CA SER A 248 -18.66 -10.21 -24.33
C SER A 248 -18.95 -10.93 -23.01
N GLY A 249 -19.67 -12.05 -23.06
CA GLY A 249 -19.92 -12.92 -21.92
C GLY A 249 -20.31 -14.32 -22.39
N ALA A 250 -20.18 -15.30 -21.50
CA ALA A 250 -20.58 -16.68 -21.74
C ALA A 250 -22.07 -16.87 -21.40
N ARG A 251 -22.76 -17.73 -22.15
CA ARG A 251 -24.11 -18.19 -21.81
C ARG A 251 -24.05 -19.60 -21.23
N LEU A 252 -25.05 -19.96 -20.42
CA LEU A 252 -25.21 -21.36 -19.97
C LEU A 252 -25.36 -22.27 -21.20
N GLY A 253 -24.69 -23.43 -21.17
CA GLY A 253 -24.66 -24.39 -22.27
C GLY A 253 -23.56 -24.17 -23.30
N GLU A 254 -22.87 -23.02 -23.26
CA GLU A 254 -21.79 -22.72 -24.19
C GLU A 254 -20.41 -23.15 -23.63
N PRO A 255 -19.47 -23.53 -24.53
CA PRO A 255 -18.10 -23.79 -24.13
C PRO A 255 -17.35 -22.48 -23.84
N VAL A 256 -16.50 -22.52 -22.81
CA VAL A 256 -15.56 -21.47 -22.43
C VAL A 256 -14.14 -22.04 -22.53
N THR A 257 -13.27 -21.33 -23.24
CA THR A 257 -11.87 -21.72 -23.41
C THR A 257 -11.00 -20.86 -22.50
N ILE A 258 -10.28 -21.53 -21.60
CA ILE A 258 -9.29 -20.95 -20.73
C ILE A 258 -7.92 -21.06 -21.40
N THR A 259 -7.16 -19.97 -21.34
CA THR A 259 -5.78 -19.89 -21.82
C THR A 259 -4.84 -19.64 -20.66
N GLY A 260 -3.65 -20.23 -20.71
CA GLY A 260 -2.68 -20.13 -19.64
C GLY A 260 -1.39 -20.87 -19.97
N VAL A 261 -0.60 -21.15 -18.93
CA VAL A 261 0.66 -21.90 -19.04
C VAL A 261 0.80 -22.87 -17.89
N ARG A 262 1.58 -23.93 -18.12
CA ARG A 262 1.86 -25.00 -17.15
C ARG A 262 0.58 -25.65 -16.62
N LEU A 263 -0.45 -25.77 -17.46
CA LEU A 263 -1.72 -26.42 -17.12
C LEU A 263 -1.70 -27.95 -17.37
N ALA A 264 -0.55 -28.50 -17.77
CA ALA A 264 -0.38 -29.94 -17.94
C ALA A 264 -0.39 -30.65 -16.58
N GLY A 265 -1.16 -31.74 -16.46
CA GLY A 265 -1.33 -32.46 -15.21
C GLY A 265 -2.58 -33.35 -15.23
N SER A 266 -3.12 -33.64 -14.05
CA SER A 266 -4.34 -34.45 -13.91
C SER A 266 -5.29 -33.92 -12.83
N GLY A 267 -6.54 -34.37 -12.87
CA GLY A 267 -7.52 -34.07 -11.83
C GLY A 267 -8.03 -32.63 -11.87
N HIS A 268 -8.05 -32.00 -13.05
CA HIS A 268 -8.51 -30.63 -13.22
C HIS A 268 -9.98 -30.43 -12.81
N ARG A 269 -10.20 -29.36 -12.05
CA ARG A 269 -11.51 -28.83 -11.68
C ARG A 269 -11.48 -27.32 -11.89
N VAL A 270 -12.36 -26.81 -12.74
CA VAL A 270 -12.61 -25.39 -12.90
C VAL A 270 -13.50 -24.96 -11.75
N ARG A 271 -13.03 -24.03 -10.93
CA ARG A 271 -13.74 -23.53 -9.76
C ARG A 271 -14.22 -22.11 -10.03
N LEU A 272 -15.53 -21.93 -9.91
CA LEU A 272 -16.22 -20.68 -10.17
C LEU A 272 -16.75 -20.14 -8.83
N VAL A 273 -16.34 -18.91 -8.50
CA VAL A 273 -16.75 -18.22 -7.27
C VAL A 273 -17.48 -16.93 -7.64
N HIS A 274 -18.61 -16.69 -7.00
CA HIS A 274 -19.43 -15.50 -7.18
C HIS A 274 -19.82 -14.93 -5.81
N ARG A 275 -19.94 -13.60 -5.71
CA ARG A 275 -20.25 -12.89 -4.46
C ARG A 275 -21.58 -13.34 -3.82
N MET A 276 -22.53 -13.81 -4.63
CA MET A 276 -23.87 -14.19 -4.21
C MET A 276 -24.05 -15.71 -4.02
N VAL A 277 -23.01 -16.51 -4.26
CA VAL A 277 -23.09 -17.97 -4.16
C VAL A 277 -22.19 -18.44 -3.02
N ALA A 278 -22.80 -19.05 -2.00
CA ALA A 278 -22.11 -19.41 -0.75
C ALA A 278 -21.01 -20.47 -0.94
N ALA A 279 -21.21 -21.41 -1.87
CA ALA A 279 -20.25 -22.47 -2.17
C ALA A 279 -19.71 -22.31 -3.61
N PRO A 280 -18.40 -22.47 -3.84
CA PRO A 280 -17.83 -22.52 -5.18
C PRO A 280 -18.44 -23.64 -6.02
N ILE A 281 -18.69 -23.37 -7.29
CA ILE A 281 -19.13 -24.37 -8.25
C ILE A 281 -17.90 -24.99 -8.91
N GLU A 282 -17.79 -26.32 -8.87
CA GLU A 282 -16.70 -27.06 -9.52
C GLU A 282 -17.19 -27.79 -10.77
N ILE A 283 -16.52 -27.55 -11.90
CA ILE A 283 -16.84 -28.14 -13.21
C ILE A 283 -15.62 -28.90 -13.72
N ALA A 284 -15.84 -30.10 -14.25
CA ALA A 284 -14.79 -30.84 -14.94
C ALA A 284 -14.57 -30.28 -16.36
N PRO A 285 -13.31 -30.11 -16.81
CA PRO A 285 -13.07 -29.70 -18.19
C PRO A 285 -13.53 -30.75 -19.19
N SER A 286 -14.02 -30.29 -20.34
CA SER A 286 -14.43 -31.14 -21.46
C SER A 286 -13.25 -31.48 -22.38
N ALA A 287 -12.25 -30.60 -22.48
CA ALA A 287 -11.03 -30.83 -23.24
C ALA A 287 -9.81 -30.19 -22.57
N LEU A 288 -8.68 -30.87 -22.68
CA LEU A 288 -7.39 -30.45 -22.15
C LEU A 288 -6.35 -30.54 -23.26
N ASP A 289 -5.60 -29.47 -23.46
CA ASP A 289 -4.44 -29.49 -24.35
C ASP A 289 -3.27 -30.19 -23.68
N ALA A 290 -2.64 -31.12 -24.40
CA ALA A 290 -1.48 -31.86 -23.94
C ALA A 290 -0.26 -30.97 -23.70
N ALA A 291 -0.15 -29.84 -24.42
CA ALA A 291 0.89 -28.84 -24.17
C ALA A 291 0.64 -27.98 -22.91
N GLY A 292 -0.54 -28.11 -22.29
CA GLY A 292 -0.87 -27.41 -21.04
C GLY A 292 -1.02 -25.90 -21.23
N THR A 293 -1.46 -25.46 -22.41
CA THR A 293 -1.68 -24.05 -22.74
C THR A 293 -3.16 -23.65 -22.78
N THR A 294 -4.03 -24.61 -23.10
CA THR A 294 -5.48 -24.37 -23.19
C THR A 294 -6.30 -25.44 -22.48
N LEU A 295 -7.43 -25.05 -21.93
CA LEU A 295 -8.40 -25.93 -21.28
C LEU A 295 -9.80 -25.44 -21.62
N THR A 296 -10.69 -26.32 -22.06
CA THR A 296 -12.08 -25.98 -22.38
C THR A 296 -13.01 -26.69 -21.42
N PHE A 297 -14.05 -26.00 -20.97
CA PHE A 297 -15.15 -26.55 -20.20
C PHE A 297 -16.47 -26.01 -20.72
N ALA A 298 -17.58 -26.71 -20.46
CA ALA A 298 -18.91 -26.27 -20.82
C ALA A 298 -19.68 -25.84 -19.58
N LEU A 299 -20.36 -24.71 -19.65
CA LEU A 299 -21.28 -24.30 -18.58
C LEU A 299 -22.54 -25.19 -18.64
N PRO A 300 -22.98 -25.79 -17.53
CA PRO A 300 -24.22 -26.59 -17.53
C PRO A 300 -25.43 -25.70 -17.80
N ASN A 301 -26.46 -26.27 -18.44
CA ASN A 301 -27.71 -25.58 -18.79
C ASN A 301 -28.95 -26.40 -18.39
N ASP A 302 -28.83 -27.23 -17.35
CA ASP A 302 -29.96 -27.96 -16.79
C ASP A 302 -30.76 -27.07 -15.82
N ALA A 303 -31.88 -27.59 -15.29
CA ALA A 303 -32.73 -26.86 -14.36
C ALA A 303 -31.98 -26.45 -13.07
N ALA A 304 -31.04 -27.28 -12.61
CA ALA A 304 -30.23 -26.98 -11.44
C ALA A 304 -29.25 -25.82 -11.70
N ALA A 305 -28.67 -25.74 -12.90
CA ALA A 305 -27.78 -24.66 -13.29
C ALA A 305 -28.49 -23.30 -13.33
N GLN A 306 -29.79 -23.26 -13.65
CA GLN A 306 -30.52 -21.98 -13.73
C GLN A 306 -30.57 -21.26 -12.38
N SER A 307 -30.70 -21.99 -11.26
CA SER A 307 -30.72 -21.43 -9.91
C SER A 307 -29.34 -21.40 -9.24
N ALA A 308 -28.44 -22.33 -9.61
CA ALA A 308 -27.08 -22.37 -9.08
C ALA A 308 -26.22 -21.19 -9.57
N PHE A 309 -26.36 -20.80 -10.84
CA PHE A 309 -25.62 -19.68 -11.43
C PHE A 309 -26.39 -18.37 -11.27
N ALA A 310 -25.67 -17.25 -11.43
CA ALA A 310 -26.19 -15.89 -11.39
C ALA A 310 -25.48 -15.11 -12.50
N ALA A 311 -26.20 -14.25 -13.21
CA ALA A 311 -25.59 -13.38 -14.22
C ALA A 311 -24.64 -12.40 -13.54
N GLY A 312 -23.55 -12.02 -14.22
CA GLY A 312 -22.54 -11.12 -13.65
C GLY A 312 -21.12 -11.63 -13.74
N LEU A 313 -20.24 -11.04 -12.93
CA LEU A 313 -18.81 -11.32 -12.92
C LEU A 313 -18.46 -12.47 -11.97
N TRP A 314 -17.92 -13.54 -12.53
CA TRP A 314 -17.39 -14.69 -11.79
C TRP A 314 -15.87 -14.65 -11.71
N SER A 315 -15.35 -15.10 -10.57
CA SER A 315 -13.93 -15.41 -10.39
C SER A 315 -13.68 -16.87 -10.75
N LEU A 316 -12.84 -17.12 -11.75
CA LEU A 316 -12.51 -18.44 -12.25
C LEU A 316 -11.09 -18.82 -11.83
N THR A 317 -10.95 -19.95 -11.15
CA THR A 317 -9.65 -20.60 -10.87
C THR A 317 -9.67 -22.04 -11.40
N VAL A 318 -8.49 -22.63 -11.59
CA VAL A 318 -8.37 -24.06 -11.90
C VAL A 318 -7.58 -24.74 -10.79
N ARG A 319 -8.17 -25.78 -10.20
CA ARG A 319 -7.53 -26.66 -9.23
C ARG A 319 -7.16 -27.98 -9.91
N PHE A 320 -5.89 -28.35 -9.88
CA PHE A 320 -5.41 -29.59 -10.50
C PHE A 320 -4.07 -30.02 -9.89
N THR A 321 -3.63 -31.23 -10.19
CA THR A 321 -2.29 -31.71 -9.79
C THR A 321 -1.35 -31.55 -10.99
N PRO A 322 -0.37 -30.62 -10.94
CA PRO A 322 0.57 -30.40 -12.04
C PRO A 322 1.40 -31.64 -12.34
N ALA A 323 1.80 -31.80 -13.61
CA ALA A 323 2.67 -32.90 -14.01
C ALA A 323 3.99 -32.89 -13.21
N GLY A 324 4.35 -34.02 -12.60
CA GLY A 324 5.54 -34.16 -11.78
C GLY A 324 5.39 -33.69 -10.33
N GLU A 325 4.19 -33.28 -9.92
CA GLU A 325 3.88 -32.94 -8.52
C GLU A 325 2.85 -33.90 -7.91
N THR A 326 2.83 -33.99 -6.58
CA THR A 326 1.90 -34.87 -5.84
C THR A 326 0.70 -34.12 -5.26
N ASP A 327 0.86 -32.82 -5.00
CA ASP A 327 -0.14 -32.03 -4.31
C ASP A 327 -0.93 -31.17 -5.32
N PRO A 328 -2.26 -31.05 -5.14
CA PRO A 328 -3.05 -30.18 -5.99
C PRO A 328 -2.69 -28.72 -5.76
N ARG A 329 -2.63 -27.95 -6.84
CA ARG A 329 -2.46 -26.50 -6.82
C ARG A 329 -3.70 -25.81 -7.36
N GLU A 330 -3.91 -24.59 -6.89
CA GLU A 330 -4.89 -23.65 -7.42
C GLU A 330 -4.14 -22.53 -8.15
N THR A 331 -4.60 -22.18 -9.34
CA THR A 331 -4.03 -21.10 -10.16
C THR A 331 -4.39 -19.72 -9.60
N ASN A 332 -3.86 -18.66 -10.22
CA ASN A 332 -4.48 -17.33 -10.10
C ASN A 332 -5.92 -17.34 -10.62
N ALA A 333 -6.69 -16.34 -10.19
CA ALA A 333 -8.05 -16.10 -10.66
C ALA A 333 -8.06 -15.24 -11.93
N VAL A 334 -8.97 -15.56 -12.86
CA VAL A 334 -9.31 -14.73 -14.02
C VAL A 334 -10.81 -14.44 -14.05
N PRO A 335 -11.24 -13.28 -14.56
CA PRO A 335 -12.65 -12.96 -14.66
C PRO A 335 -13.35 -13.77 -15.75
N LEU A 336 -14.59 -14.18 -15.48
CA LEU A 336 -15.52 -14.69 -16.48
C LEU A 336 -16.86 -13.96 -16.32
N VAL A 337 -17.31 -13.27 -17.36
CA VAL A 337 -18.64 -12.65 -17.37
C VAL A 337 -19.65 -13.68 -17.84
N LEU A 338 -20.65 -13.97 -17.01
CA LEU A 338 -21.82 -14.76 -17.38
C LEU A 338 -22.92 -13.82 -17.86
N ALA A 339 -23.20 -13.83 -19.15
CA ALA A 339 -24.19 -12.96 -19.77
C ALA A 339 -25.61 -13.52 -19.54
N PRO A 340 -26.57 -12.68 -19.15
CA PRO A 340 -27.96 -13.09 -19.07
C PRO A 340 -28.53 -13.32 -20.48
N ALA A 341 -29.34 -14.36 -20.63
CA ALA A 341 -30.10 -14.64 -21.86
C ALA A 341 -31.61 -14.59 -21.56
N ALA A 342 -32.33 -13.68 -22.21
CA ALA A 342 -33.77 -13.59 -22.09
C ALA A 342 -34.45 -14.77 -22.82
N VAL A 343 -35.45 -15.37 -22.17
CA VAL A 343 -36.26 -16.44 -22.76
C VAL A 343 -37.35 -15.81 -23.62
N ILE A 344 -37.01 -15.53 -24.88
CA ILE A 344 -37.94 -14.92 -25.84
C ILE A 344 -38.94 -15.96 -26.36
N ALA A 345 -38.43 -17.12 -26.80
CA ALA A 345 -39.25 -18.27 -27.16
C ALA A 345 -39.32 -19.26 -25.99
N ALA A 346 -40.46 -19.94 -25.86
CA ALA A 346 -40.65 -20.95 -24.82
C ALA A 346 -39.62 -22.08 -24.95
N ASP A 347 -39.14 -22.57 -23.81
CA ASP A 347 -38.24 -23.70 -23.75
C ASP A 347 -38.85 -24.81 -22.91
N ALA A 348 -39.35 -25.81 -23.62
CA ALA A 348 -39.98 -26.97 -23.04
C ALA A 348 -39.01 -27.82 -22.21
N GLY A 349 -37.70 -27.80 -22.52
CA GLY A 349 -36.70 -28.58 -21.80
C GLY A 349 -36.43 -28.04 -20.39
N LEU A 350 -36.61 -26.75 -20.18
CA LEU A 350 -36.46 -26.07 -18.88
C LEU A 350 -37.80 -25.63 -18.27
N ALA A 351 -38.93 -25.95 -18.92
CA ALA A 351 -40.27 -25.48 -18.55
C ALA A 351 -40.39 -23.95 -18.41
N LEU A 352 -39.62 -23.19 -19.21
CA LEU A 352 -39.63 -21.73 -19.18
C LEU A 352 -40.58 -21.18 -20.26
N PRO A 353 -41.58 -20.36 -19.91
CA PRO A 353 -42.55 -19.83 -20.88
C PRO A 353 -41.91 -18.78 -21.79
N ALA A 354 -42.55 -18.55 -22.95
CA ALA A 354 -42.16 -17.48 -23.86
C ALA A 354 -42.40 -16.10 -23.22
N ALA A 355 -41.59 -15.12 -23.62
CA ALA A 355 -41.80 -13.75 -23.21
C ALA A 355 -43.13 -13.21 -23.75
N SER A 356 -43.82 -12.40 -22.95
CA SER A 356 -45.06 -11.72 -23.34
C SER A 356 -44.89 -10.21 -23.25
N VAL A 357 -45.42 -9.50 -24.25
CA VAL A 357 -45.46 -8.04 -24.27
C VAL A 357 -46.90 -7.62 -24.49
N VAL A 358 -47.42 -6.78 -23.60
CA VAL A 358 -48.79 -6.27 -23.67
C VAL A 358 -48.76 -4.75 -23.63
N ARG A 359 -49.52 -4.11 -24.52
CA ARG A 359 -49.75 -2.67 -24.49
C ARG A 359 -51.17 -2.41 -24.01
N ALA A 360 -51.32 -1.80 -22.84
CA ALA A 360 -52.63 -1.55 -22.21
C ALA A 360 -52.63 -0.27 -21.36
N GLY A 361 -53.82 0.21 -20.99
CA GLY A 361 -54.01 1.36 -20.09
C GLY A 361 -54.20 2.72 -20.77
N ALA A 362 -54.60 3.73 -19.98
CA ALA A 362 -54.70 5.13 -20.38
C ALA A 362 -54.07 6.02 -19.28
N PRO A 363 -52.85 6.56 -19.49
CA PRO A 363 -52.01 6.47 -20.70
C PRO A 363 -51.49 5.05 -20.97
N ALA A 364 -51.18 4.75 -22.23
CA ALA A 364 -50.72 3.42 -22.65
C ALA A 364 -49.34 3.08 -22.04
N VAL A 365 -49.24 1.88 -21.46
CA VAL A 365 -48.00 1.32 -20.90
C VAL A 365 -47.70 0.01 -21.62
N VAL A 366 -46.44 -0.16 -22.06
CA VAL A 366 -45.95 -1.42 -22.61
C VAL A 366 -45.33 -2.22 -21.47
N THR A 367 -45.94 -3.36 -21.14
CA THR A 367 -45.46 -4.27 -20.09
C THR A 367 -44.82 -5.48 -20.74
N ALA A 368 -43.52 -5.67 -20.54
CA ALA A 368 -42.78 -6.85 -20.99
C ALA A 368 -42.54 -7.79 -19.80
N THR A 369 -42.95 -9.05 -19.95
CA THR A 369 -42.79 -10.11 -18.93
C THR A 369 -41.94 -11.23 -19.52
N LEU A 370 -40.79 -11.54 -18.90
CA LEU A 370 -39.88 -12.56 -19.41
C LEU A 370 -39.12 -13.30 -18.30
N HIS A 371 -38.70 -14.52 -18.60
CA HIS A 371 -37.74 -15.27 -17.78
C HIS A 371 -36.33 -15.15 -18.37
N THR A 372 -35.32 -15.55 -17.59
CA THR A 372 -33.91 -15.35 -17.90
C THR A 372 -33.09 -16.61 -17.61
N ARG A 373 -31.94 -16.73 -18.28
CA ARG A 373 -30.94 -17.79 -18.06
C ARG A 373 -29.55 -17.19 -17.88
N PRO A 374 -28.87 -17.42 -16.75
CA PRO A 374 -29.42 -18.02 -15.52
C PRO A 374 -30.57 -17.17 -14.95
N GLN A 375 -31.28 -17.73 -13.99
CA GLN A 375 -32.37 -17.06 -13.31
C GLN A 375 -31.84 -15.90 -12.47
N VAL A 376 -32.38 -14.70 -12.69
CA VAL A 376 -32.01 -13.50 -11.92
C VAL A 376 -32.44 -13.67 -10.46
N ARG A 377 -31.53 -13.42 -9.52
CA ARG A 377 -31.82 -13.51 -8.07
C ARG A 377 -32.56 -12.27 -7.57
N LEU A 378 -33.12 -12.33 -6.36
CA LEU A 378 -33.87 -11.21 -5.77
C LEU A 378 -32.98 -10.00 -5.48
N GLU A 379 -31.69 -10.21 -5.17
CA GLU A 379 -30.77 -9.10 -4.88
C GLU A 379 -30.07 -8.53 -6.13
N GLN A 380 -30.42 -9.01 -7.34
CA GLN A 380 -29.82 -8.53 -8.59
C GLN A 380 -30.71 -7.50 -9.26
N ASP A 381 -30.09 -6.43 -9.73
CA ASP A 381 -30.78 -5.41 -10.50
C ASP A 381 -30.79 -5.80 -11.98
N ALA A 382 -31.97 -5.77 -12.59
CA ALA A 382 -32.15 -6.07 -14.00
C ALA A 382 -32.74 -4.86 -14.74
N THR A 383 -32.16 -4.53 -15.89
CA THR A 383 -32.64 -3.50 -16.80
C THR A 383 -32.87 -4.09 -18.19
N LEU A 384 -33.95 -3.69 -18.83
CA LEU A 384 -34.31 -4.14 -20.17
C LEU A 384 -34.35 -2.93 -21.10
N ALA A 385 -33.58 -3.00 -22.18
CA ALA A 385 -33.67 -2.07 -23.29
C ALA A 385 -34.42 -2.70 -24.46
N LEU A 386 -35.45 -2.00 -24.94
CA LEU A 386 -36.10 -2.24 -26.22
C LEU A 386 -35.61 -1.17 -27.21
N ASP A 387 -34.76 -1.57 -28.15
CA ASP A 387 -33.94 -0.66 -28.95
C ASP A 387 -33.16 0.33 -28.06
N ALA A 388 -33.60 1.59 -27.99
CA ALA A 388 -32.98 2.67 -27.22
C ALA A 388 -33.73 3.05 -25.94
N VAL A 389 -34.89 2.43 -25.67
CA VAL A 389 -35.71 2.75 -24.49
C VAL A 389 -35.47 1.73 -23.41
N GLU A 390 -35.10 2.20 -22.21
CA GLU A 390 -34.74 1.35 -21.07
C GLU A 390 -35.81 1.41 -19.97
N ALA A 391 -35.99 0.29 -19.30
CA ALA A 391 -36.80 0.18 -18.08
C ALA A 391 -36.11 -0.74 -17.07
N VAL A 392 -36.34 -0.47 -15.78
CA VAL A 392 -35.85 -1.27 -14.66
C VAL A 392 -36.91 -2.32 -14.30
N ALA A 393 -36.47 -3.52 -13.90
CA ALA A 393 -37.37 -4.57 -13.46
C ALA A 393 -38.13 -4.16 -12.19
N LYS A 394 -39.42 -4.53 -12.13
CA LYS A 394 -40.22 -4.36 -10.92
C LYS A 394 -39.75 -5.30 -9.79
N PRO A 395 -39.96 -4.92 -8.51
CA PRO A 395 -39.72 -5.81 -7.38
C PRO A 395 -40.49 -7.12 -7.51
N ARG A 396 -39.86 -8.23 -7.10
CA ARG A 396 -40.42 -9.59 -7.14
C ARG A 396 -40.52 -10.18 -5.74
N ALA A 397 -41.45 -11.10 -5.53
CA ALA A 397 -41.64 -11.77 -4.24
C ALA A 397 -40.80 -13.06 -4.16
N HIS A 398 -40.66 -13.77 -5.29
CA HIS A 398 -39.87 -14.99 -5.41
C HIS A 398 -38.88 -14.89 -6.57
N ALA A 399 -37.75 -15.58 -6.47
CA ALA A 399 -36.75 -15.58 -7.53
C ALA A 399 -37.28 -16.20 -8.83
N ASP A 400 -38.24 -17.14 -8.73
CA ASP A 400 -38.87 -17.84 -9.87
C ASP A 400 -39.88 -16.95 -10.62
N ASP A 401 -40.31 -15.84 -10.01
CA ASP A 401 -41.22 -14.91 -10.64
C ASP A 401 -40.57 -14.28 -11.89
N PRO A 402 -41.33 -14.10 -12.98
CA PRO A 402 -40.80 -13.47 -14.18
C PRO A 402 -40.36 -12.02 -13.91
N LEU A 403 -39.41 -11.54 -14.69
CA LEU A 403 -39.05 -10.13 -14.70
C LEU A 403 -40.13 -9.35 -15.44
N VAL A 404 -40.67 -8.32 -14.80
CA VAL A 404 -41.69 -7.44 -15.37
C VAL A 404 -41.10 -6.04 -15.53
N PHE A 405 -41.16 -5.52 -16.75
CA PHE A 405 -40.67 -4.20 -17.13
C PHE A 405 -41.81 -3.35 -17.68
N GLU A 406 -41.93 -2.11 -17.24
CA GLU A 406 -42.93 -1.16 -17.75
C GLU A 406 -42.27 0.00 -18.46
N PHE A 407 -42.67 0.21 -19.71
CA PHE A 407 -42.20 1.30 -20.54
C PHE A 407 -43.36 2.29 -20.80
N PRO A 408 -43.09 3.61 -20.81
CA PRO A 408 -44.06 4.58 -21.31
C PRO A 408 -44.44 4.24 -22.76
N GLY A 409 -45.73 4.02 -23.04
CA GLY A 409 -46.15 3.48 -24.34
C GLY A 409 -45.83 4.39 -25.52
N ALA A 410 -45.73 5.71 -25.31
CA ALA A 410 -45.32 6.66 -26.35
C ALA A 410 -43.84 6.50 -26.76
N SER A 411 -43.01 5.90 -25.91
CA SER A 411 -41.57 5.78 -26.15
C SER A 411 -41.21 4.52 -26.94
N VAL A 412 -42.03 3.46 -26.88
CA VAL A 412 -41.76 2.18 -27.55
C VAL A 412 -42.69 2.02 -28.75
N ALA A 413 -42.12 1.99 -29.95
CA ALA A 413 -42.88 1.79 -31.19
C ALA A 413 -43.25 0.31 -31.40
N THR A 414 -44.35 0.06 -32.13
CA THR A 414 -44.87 -1.29 -32.41
C THR A 414 -43.98 -2.07 -33.38
N GLY A 415 -44.11 -3.40 -33.41
CA GLY A 415 -43.36 -4.33 -34.25
C GLY A 415 -42.13 -4.93 -33.59
N LYS A 416 -41.27 -5.58 -34.38
CA LYS A 416 -40.06 -6.26 -33.89
C LYS A 416 -39.01 -5.28 -33.37
N ARG A 417 -38.68 -5.39 -32.09
CA ARG A 417 -37.67 -4.57 -31.39
C ARG A 417 -36.51 -5.43 -30.92
N TRP A 418 -35.30 -4.86 -30.92
CA TRP A 418 -34.13 -5.52 -30.36
C TRP A 418 -34.19 -5.51 -28.84
N LEU A 419 -33.94 -6.67 -28.24
CA LEU A 419 -33.96 -6.85 -26.80
C LEU A 419 -32.53 -6.90 -26.26
N ARG A 420 -32.22 -6.03 -25.30
CA ARG A 420 -30.98 -6.08 -24.53
C ARG A 420 -31.30 -6.13 -23.05
N LEU A 421 -30.90 -7.20 -22.40
CA LEU A 421 -31.09 -7.39 -20.97
C LEU A 421 -29.74 -7.19 -20.28
N GLU A 422 -29.71 -6.38 -19.24
CA GLU A 422 -28.53 -6.21 -18.40
C GLU A 422 -28.89 -6.58 -16.96
N VAL A 423 -28.03 -7.38 -16.33
CA VAL A 423 -28.21 -7.83 -14.95
C VAL A 423 -26.89 -7.61 -14.21
N ASP A 424 -26.90 -6.84 -13.13
CA ASP A 424 -25.70 -6.50 -12.34
C ASP A 424 -24.50 -6.02 -13.21
N GLY A 425 -24.77 -5.26 -14.27
CA GLY A 425 -23.75 -4.76 -15.20
C GLY A 425 -23.31 -5.74 -16.30
N ALA A 426 -23.82 -6.98 -16.31
CA ALA A 426 -23.58 -7.94 -17.38
C ALA A 426 -24.70 -7.87 -18.44
N GLY A 427 -24.36 -7.42 -19.64
CA GLY A 427 -25.28 -7.33 -20.76
C GLY A 427 -25.46 -8.64 -21.53
N SER A 428 -26.65 -8.83 -22.08
CA SER A 428 -26.97 -9.94 -22.98
C SER A 428 -26.19 -9.84 -24.29
N VAL A 429 -25.83 -11.00 -24.84
CA VAL A 429 -25.10 -11.06 -26.11
C VAL A 429 -26.07 -10.78 -27.26
N LEU A 430 -25.91 -9.66 -27.97
CA LEU A 430 -26.76 -9.28 -29.12
C LEU A 430 -26.11 -9.61 -30.48
N LEU A 431 -24.79 -9.75 -30.52
CA LEU A 431 -24.04 -9.93 -31.75
C LEU A 431 -23.84 -11.42 -32.05
N ASP A 432 -24.11 -11.82 -33.29
CA ASP A 432 -23.62 -13.07 -33.87
C ASP A 432 -22.27 -12.81 -34.56
N ARG A 433 -21.24 -13.51 -34.11
CA ARG A 433 -19.85 -13.41 -34.61
C ARG A 433 -19.41 -14.67 -35.37
N SER A 434 -20.35 -15.54 -35.76
CA SER A 434 -20.04 -16.78 -36.47
C SER A 434 -19.60 -16.56 -37.93
N GLY A 435 -20.02 -15.46 -38.55
CA GLY A 435 -19.67 -15.08 -39.92
C GLY A 435 -18.40 -14.22 -40.04
N PRO A 436 -18.00 -13.84 -41.27
CA PRO A 436 -16.83 -13.00 -41.54
C PRO A 436 -16.97 -11.56 -41.03
N ALA A 437 -18.22 -11.10 -40.79
CA ALA A 437 -18.51 -9.82 -40.18
C ALA A 437 -19.57 -10.00 -39.06
N PRO A 438 -19.49 -9.24 -37.96
CA PRO A 438 -20.46 -9.33 -36.88
C PRO A 438 -21.84 -8.84 -37.36
N ALA A 439 -22.87 -9.63 -37.09
CA ALA A 439 -24.26 -9.29 -37.37
C ALA A 439 -25.08 -9.27 -36.08
N PHE A 440 -26.28 -8.69 -36.10
CA PHE A 440 -27.19 -8.79 -34.97
C PHE A 440 -27.92 -10.15 -34.99
N ASP A 441 -27.97 -10.82 -33.84
CA ASP A 441 -28.64 -12.09 -33.66
C ASP A 441 -30.16 -11.93 -33.76
N ALA A 442 -30.76 -12.35 -34.88
CA ALA A 442 -32.19 -12.20 -35.15
C ALA A 442 -33.10 -12.87 -34.10
N THR A 443 -32.58 -13.80 -33.28
CA THR A 443 -33.32 -14.44 -32.17
C THR A 443 -33.52 -13.50 -30.99
N GLN A 444 -32.75 -12.41 -30.90
CA GLN A 444 -32.84 -11.39 -29.84
C GLN A 444 -33.87 -10.29 -30.15
N ARG A 445 -34.95 -10.65 -30.85
CA ARG A 445 -36.05 -9.73 -31.19
C ARG A 445 -37.34 -10.15 -30.53
N ILE A 446 -38.07 -9.18 -29.99
CA ILE A 446 -39.40 -9.37 -29.42
C ILE A 446 -40.42 -8.53 -30.18
N ASP A 447 -41.65 -9.02 -30.32
CA ASP A 447 -42.72 -8.29 -30.98
C ASP A 447 -43.46 -7.42 -29.96
N VAL A 448 -43.59 -6.13 -30.25
CA VAL A 448 -44.30 -5.17 -29.40
C VAL A 448 -45.64 -4.83 -30.07
N PRO A 449 -46.78 -5.15 -29.43
CA PRO A 449 -48.11 -4.89 -30.00
C PRO A 449 -48.43 -3.39 -30.10
#